data_AF-A0AA40HEN1-F1
#
_entry.id   AF-A0AA40HEN1-F1
#
_cell.length_a   1.000
_cell.length_b   1.000
_cell.length_c   1.000
_cell.angle_alpha   90.00
_cell.angle_beta   90.00
_cell.angle_gamma   90.00
#
_symmetry.space_group_name_H-M   'P 1'
#
loop_
_entity.id
_entity.type
_entity.pdbx_description
1 polymer ?
#
loop_
_entity_poly.entity_id
_entity_poly.type
_entity_poly.pdbx_seq_one_letter_code
_entity_poly.pdbx_strand_id
1 'polypeptide(L)'
;MLQMVVPPKGLEPAELVSSSCSLKKMLQCSCSFHGVPAPYVRWWLKGDVIGIDNPQVTSTILAPWSNTTISLTEMPEMGSHLLCEGKNEYGNHAMNIILMSIKSPLATQSFINGLFQGLVYGVIATSLLFLCLTPCIMSHIRKTLSKIIAVIKAERSPSEPIMALNPEEPEKSTIMPSSGSKSMNTLS
;
A
#
# COMPACT_ATOMS: atom_id res chain seq x y z
N MET A 1 41.13 -12.94 -22.49
CA MET A 1 40.52 -12.64 -23.81
C MET A 1 39.47 -13.70 -24.09
N LEU A 2 38.19 -13.32 -24.12
CA LEU A 2 37.13 -14.19 -24.67
C LEU A 2 37.33 -14.20 -26.19
N GLN A 3 37.76 -15.32 -26.76
CA GLN A 3 37.86 -15.45 -28.21
C GLN A 3 36.44 -15.62 -28.76
N MET A 4 35.92 -14.58 -29.42
CA MET A 4 34.78 -14.74 -30.32
C MET A 4 35.29 -15.51 -31.54
N VAL A 5 35.05 -16.82 -31.56
CA VAL A 5 35.31 -17.64 -32.74
C VAL A 5 34.27 -17.24 -33.77
N VAL A 6 34.69 -16.57 -34.85
CA VAL A 6 33.81 -16.29 -35.97
C VAL A 6 33.41 -17.63 -36.59
N PRO A 7 32.11 -18.00 -36.60
CA PRO A 7 31.70 -19.28 -37.12
C PRO A 7 31.99 -19.38 -38.62
N PRO A 8 32.33 -20.57 -39.14
CA PRO A 8 32.34 -20.83 -40.57
C PRO A 8 30.96 -20.59 -41.19
N LYS A 9 30.90 -20.35 -42.51
CA LYS A 9 29.64 -20.13 -43.22
C LYS A 9 28.65 -21.28 -42.97
N GLY A 10 27.43 -20.94 -42.57
CA GLY A 10 26.37 -21.91 -42.28
C GLY A 10 26.37 -22.45 -40.84
N LEU A 11 27.26 -21.94 -39.98
CA LEU A 11 27.27 -22.20 -38.55
C LEU A 11 26.96 -20.91 -37.81
N GLU A 12 26.29 -21.04 -36.66
CA GLU A 12 25.79 -19.90 -35.90
C GLU A 12 26.01 -20.13 -34.41
N PRO A 13 26.48 -19.12 -33.65
CA PRO A 13 26.63 -19.25 -32.19
C PRO A 13 25.27 -19.42 -31.54
N ALA A 14 25.26 -19.94 -30.30
CA ALA A 14 24.04 -20.00 -29.52
C ALA A 14 23.53 -18.59 -29.20
N GLU A 15 22.32 -18.26 -29.66
CA GLU A 15 21.67 -16.99 -29.37
C GLU A 15 20.31 -17.20 -28.71
N LEU A 16 20.05 -16.45 -27.64
CA LEU A 16 18.74 -16.41 -27.00
C LEU A 16 17.75 -15.68 -27.91
N VAL A 17 16.66 -16.35 -28.27
CA VAL A 17 15.60 -15.77 -29.10
C VAL A 17 14.49 -15.21 -28.22
N SER A 18 14.10 -15.95 -27.18
CA SER A 18 13.06 -15.50 -26.27
C SER A 18 13.20 -16.12 -24.89
N SER A 19 12.71 -15.40 -23.88
CA SER A 19 12.54 -15.90 -22.53
C SER A 19 11.24 -15.37 -21.93
N SER A 20 10.57 -16.18 -21.12
CA SER A 20 9.35 -15.77 -20.43
C SER A 20 9.18 -16.50 -19.11
N CYS A 21 8.55 -15.86 -18.14
CA CYS A 21 8.21 -16.50 -16.86
C CYS A 21 6.78 -16.16 -16.47
N SER A 22 6.08 -17.15 -15.93
CA SER A 22 4.72 -17.01 -15.43
C SER A 22 4.61 -17.70 -14.08
N LEU A 23 3.98 -17.00 -13.13
CA LEU A 23 3.67 -17.54 -11.81
C LEU A 23 2.18 -17.91 -11.78
N LYS A 24 1.87 -19.21 -11.73
CA LYS A 24 0.50 -19.73 -11.54
C LYS A 24 0.44 -20.52 -10.22
N LYS A 25 0.33 -21.84 -10.30
CA LYS A 25 0.46 -22.75 -9.14
C LYS A 25 1.92 -22.99 -8.75
N MET A 26 2.80 -22.93 -9.74
CA MET A 26 4.24 -23.04 -9.66
C MET A 26 4.85 -21.97 -10.57
N LEU A 27 6.13 -21.66 -10.36
CA LEU A 27 6.86 -20.75 -11.21
C LEU A 27 7.32 -21.52 -12.46
N GLN A 28 6.86 -21.08 -13.62
CA GLN A 28 7.23 -21.69 -14.90
C GLN A 28 7.99 -20.67 -15.74
N CYS A 29 9.22 -20.99 -16.10
CA CYS A 29 10.06 -20.17 -16.96
C CYS A 29 10.47 -20.94 -18.20
N SER A 30 10.51 -20.27 -19.34
CA SER A 30 10.94 -20.85 -20.62
C SER A 30 12.03 -20.02 -21.25
N CYS A 31 12.94 -20.70 -21.96
CA CYS A 31 13.92 -20.11 -22.85
C CYS A 31 13.89 -20.82 -24.20
N SER A 32 14.05 -20.03 -25.25
CA SER A 32 14.24 -20.51 -26.60
C SER A 32 15.57 -19.98 -27.13
N PHE A 33 16.37 -20.88 -27.67
CA PHE A 33 17.65 -20.57 -28.29
C PHE A 33 17.66 -21.04 -29.75
N HIS A 34 18.39 -20.29 -30.56
CA HIS A 34 18.76 -20.65 -31.92
C HIS A 34 20.27 -20.85 -32.00
N GLY A 35 20.71 -21.76 -32.85
CA GLY A 35 22.12 -21.93 -33.17
C GLY A 35 22.34 -23.11 -34.09
N VAL A 36 23.45 -23.07 -34.84
CA VAL A 36 23.83 -24.16 -35.74
C VAL A 36 25.26 -24.58 -35.39
N PRO A 37 25.46 -25.74 -34.74
CA PRO A 37 24.49 -26.74 -34.30
C PRO A 37 23.56 -26.27 -33.18
N ALA A 38 22.42 -26.98 -33.04
CA ALA A 38 21.39 -26.68 -32.05
C ALA A 38 22.00 -26.58 -30.64
N PRO A 39 21.73 -25.49 -29.91
CA PRO A 39 22.35 -25.26 -28.62
C PRO A 39 21.79 -26.18 -27.56
N TYR A 40 22.68 -26.65 -26.69
CA TYR A 40 22.28 -27.34 -25.48
C TYR A 40 22.09 -26.30 -24.36
N VAL A 41 21.00 -26.43 -23.59
CA VAL A 41 20.59 -25.41 -22.61
C VAL A 41 20.65 -25.95 -21.19
N ARG A 42 21.25 -25.19 -20.27
CA ARG A 42 21.30 -25.45 -18.83
C ARG A 42 20.54 -24.39 -18.04
N TRP A 43 19.94 -24.81 -16.94
CA TRP A 43 19.42 -23.91 -15.92
C TRP A 43 20.35 -23.88 -14.72
N TRP A 44 20.49 -22.70 -14.12
CA TRP A 44 21.19 -22.52 -12.86
C TRP A 44 20.30 -21.74 -11.89
N LEU A 45 20.27 -22.16 -10.64
CA LEU A 45 19.56 -21.47 -9.58
C LEU A 45 20.52 -21.20 -8.44
N LYS A 46 20.64 -19.93 -8.03
CA LYS A 46 21.62 -19.49 -7.01
C LYS A 46 23.08 -19.87 -7.33
N GLY A 47 23.40 -20.10 -8.61
CA GLY A 47 24.74 -20.50 -9.05
C GLY A 47 24.95 -22.02 -9.15
N ASP A 48 23.97 -22.83 -8.74
CA ASP A 48 24.02 -24.29 -8.86
C ASP A 48 23.29 -24.78 -10.11
N VAL A 49 23.88 -25.75 -10.83
CA VAL A 49 23.27 -26.35 -12.02
C VAL A 49 22.05 -27.19 -11.62
N ILE A 50 20.93 -26.92 -12.28
CA ILE A 50 19.77 -27.81 -12.24
C ILE A 50 19.98 -28.88 -13.30
N GLY A 51 20.06 -30.14 -12.86
CA GLY A 51 20.29 -31.28 -13.76
C GLY A 51 19.27 -31.35 -14.91
N ILE A 52 19.72 -31.79 -16.09
CA ILE A 52 18.88 -31.94 -17.29
C ILE A 52 17.77 -32.95 -17.06
N ASP A 53 18.09 -34.02 -16.33
CA ASP A 53 17.17 -35.11 -15.99
C ASP A 53 16.30 -34.78 -14.76
N ASN A 54 16.34 -33.52 -14.31
CA ASN A 54 15.44 -33.09 -13.26
C ASN A 54 14.01 -33.10 -13.82
N PRO A 55 13.05 -33.79 -13.17
CA PRO A 55 11.66 -33.84 -13.65
C PRO A 55 11.00 -32.45 -13.71
N GLN A 56 11.60 -31.44 -13.07
CA GLN A 56 11.18 -30.04 -13.15
C GLN A 56 11.61 -29.33 -14.45
N VAL A 57 12.52 -29.92 -15.24
CA VAL A 57 13.03 -29.38 -16.49
C VAL A 57 12.47 -30.20 -17.66
N THR A 58 11.93 -29.51 -18.66
CA THR A 58 11.49 -30.11 -19.92
C THR A 58 12.23 -29.44 -21.05
N SER A 59 13.03 -30.21 -21.78
CA SER A 59 13.85 -29.71 -22.89
C SER A 59 13.46 -30.40 -24.18
N THR A 60 13.25 -29.61 -25.22
CA THR A 60 12.88 -30.06 -26.56
C THR A 60 13.85 -29.44 -27.56
N ILE A 61 14.63 -30.28 -28.21
CA ILE A 61 15.61 -29.86 -29.22
C ILE A 61 15.05 -30.21 -30.59
N LEU A 62 14.76 -29.19 -31.41
CA LEU A 62 14.39 -29.33 -32.82
C LEU A 62 15.38 -28.50 -33.62
N ALA A 63 16.52 -29.08 -33.98
CA ALA A 63 17.59 -28.37 -34.67
C ALA A 63 17.06 -27.51 -35.83
N PRO A 64 17.44 -26.23 -35.92
CA PRO A 64 18.47 -25.51 -35.14
C PRO A 64 18.02 -24.91 -33.79
N TRP A 65 16.81 -25.22 -33.35
CA TRP A 65 16.19 -24.65 -32.16
C TRP A 65 16.33 -25.54 -30.93
N SER A 66 16.40 -24.89 -29.77
CA SER A 66 16.37 -25.54 -28.48
C SER A 66 15.46 -24.79 -27.52
N ASN A 67 14.42 -25.47 -27.04
CA ASN A 67 13.44 -24.91 -26.14
C ASN A 67 13.51 -25.67 -24.82
N THR A 68 13.69 -24.93 -23.73
CA THR A 68 13.67 -25.51 -22.39
C THR A 68 12.71 -24.76 -21.50
N THR A 69 12.01 -25.51 -20.65
CA THR A 69 11.08 -24.98 -19.66
C THR A 69 11.43 -25.56 -18.32
N ILE A 70 11.50 -24.72 -17.29
CA ILE A 70 11.67 -25.13 -15.91
C ILE A 70 10.42 -24.79 -15.10
N SER A 71 9.98 -25.73 -14.26
CA SER A 71 8.81 -25.61 -13.39
C SER A 71 9.22 -25.81 -11.93
N LEU A 72 9.29 -24.73 -11.16
CA LEU A 72 9.69 -24.73 -9.75
C LEU A 72 8.46 -24.71 -8.86
N THR A 73 8.25 -25.81 -8.13
CA THR A 73 7.11 -25.96 -7.21
C THR A 73 7.27 -25.10 -5.97
N GLU A 74 8.50 -25.04 -5.44
CA GLU A 74 8.87 -24.14 -4.35
C GLU A 74 9.40 -22.83 -4.92
N MET A 75 8.85 -21.70 -4.47
CA MET A 75 9.31 -20.39 -4.92
C MET A 75 10.70 -20.13 -4.33
N PRO A 76 11.72 -19.82 -5.14
CA PRO A 76 13.03 -19.44 -4.63
C PRO A 76 12.95 -18.18 -3.76
N GLU A 77 13.96 -17.99 -2.91
CA GLU A 77 14.11 -16.78 -2.10
C GLU A 77 14.00 -15.51 -2.95
N MET A 78 13.41 -14.45 -2.38
CA MET A 78 13.30 -13.15 -3.05
C MET A 78 14.68 -12.67 -3.50
N GLY A 79 14.79 -12.27 -4.77
CA GLY A 79 16.06 -11.82 -5.35
C GLY A 79 16.96 -12.96 -5.84
N SER A 80 16.52 -14.22 -5.77
CA SER A 80 17.27 -15.33 -6.37
C SER A 80 17.41 -15.15 -7.88
N HIS A 81 18.60 -15.47 -8.40
CA HIS A 81 18.90 -15.48 -9.82
C HIS A 81 18.64 -16.86 -10.40
N LEU A 82 17.76 -16.92 -11.39
CA LEU A 82 17.57 -18.07 -12.26
C LEU A 82 18.25 -17.76 -13.60
N LEU A 83 19.33 -18.48 -13.91
CA LEU A 83 20.10 -18.29 -15.13
C LEU A 83 19.77 -19.40 -16.12
N CYS A 84 19.58 -19.01 -17.36
CA CYS A 84 19.34 -19.91 -18.47
C CYS A 84 20.48 -19.74 -19.48
N GLU A 85 21.32 -20.74 -19.65
CA GLU A 85 22.51 -20.68 -20.51
C GLU A 85 22.37 -21.65 -21.68
N GLY A 86 22.34 -21.13 -22.90
CA GLY A 86 22.44 -21.90 -24.13
C GLY A 86 23.87 -21.92 -24.64
N LYS A 87 24.38 -23.09 -25.01
CA LYS A 87 25.75 -23.26 -25.50
C LYS A 87 25.81 -24.21 -26.70
N ASN A 88 26.61 -23.84 -27.69
CA ASN A 88 27.08 -24.72 -28.73
C ASN A 88 28.61 -24.58 -28.90
N GLU A 89 29.17 -25.24 -29.91
CA GLU A 89 30.62 -25.25 -30.16
C GLU A 89 31.17 -23.87 -30.55
N TYR A 90 30.32 -22.96 -31.02
CA TYR A 90 30.70 -21.66 -31.56
C TYR A 90 30.42 -20.49 -30.60
N GLY A 91 29.65 -20.72 -29.54
CA GLY A 91 29.41 -19.71 -28.52
C GLY A 91 28.42 -20.13 -27.43
N ASN A 92 28.28 -19.26 -26.44
CA ASN A 92 27.23 -19.35 -25.45
C ASN A 92 26.53 -17.99 -25.29
N HIS A 93 25.29 -18.06 -24.84
CA HIS A 93 24.52 -16.89 -24.45
C HIS A 93 23.70 -17.28 -23.22
N ALA A 94 23.72 -16.43 -22.20
CA ALA A 94 22.98 -16.67 -20.96
C ALA A 94 22.04 -15.50 -20.64
N MET A 95 20.88 -15.83 -20.07
CA MET A 95 19.87 -14.88 -19.62
C MET A 95 19.63 -15.03 -18.13
N ASN A 96 19.79 -13.92 -17.39
CA ASN A 96 19.52 -13.89 -15.96
C ASN A 96 18.09 -13.40 -15.71
N ILE A 97 17.32 -14.23 -15.01
CA ILE A 97 15.94 -13.96 -14.64
C ILE A 97 15.93 -13.74 -13.12
N ILE A 98 15.67 -12.49 -12.71
CA ILE A 98 15.59 -12.13 -11.29
C ILE A 98 14.20 -12.50 -10.78
N LEU A 99 14.15 -13.40 -9.79
CA LEU A 99 12.91 -13.84 -9.19
C LEU A 99 12.52 -12.92 -8.03
N MET A 100 11.53 -12.06 -8.29
CA MET A 100 10.93 -11.22 -7.26
C MET A 100 9.71 -11.95 -6.68
N SER A 101 9.84 -12.48 -5.46
CA SER A 101 8.70 -13.06 -4.76
C SER A 101 7.77 -11.93 -4.28
N ILE A 102 6.51 -11.96 -4.70
CA ILE A 102 5.45 -11.06 -4.15
C ILE A 102 5.11 -11.47 -2.70
N LYS A 103 5.48 -12.68 -2.28
CA LYS A 103 5.33 -13.15 -0.91
C LYS A 103 6.50 -12.63 -0.08
N SER A 104 6.40 -11.40 0.41
CA SER A 104 7.16 -10.94 1.58
C SER A 104 6.44 -11.44 2.85
N PRO A 105 6.93 -12.50 3.54
CA PRO A 105 6.20 -13.09 4.66
C PRO A 105 6.41 -12.32 5.96
N LEU A 106 7.53 -11.60 6.09
CA LEU A 106 7.99 -11.07 7.38
C LEU A 106 7.87 -9.55 7.50
N ALA A 107 8.21 -8.80 6.45
CA ALA A 107 8.12 -7.33 6.48
C ALA A 107 6.67 -6.82 6.48
N THR A 108 5.78 -7.49 5.77
CA THR A 108 4.39 -7.03 5.60
C THR A 108 3.56 -7.26 6.85
N GLN A 109 3.74 -8.39 7.54
CA GLN A 109 2.96 -8.72 8.75
C GLN A 109 3.33 -7.79 9.92
N SER A 110 4.62 -7.59 10.18
CA SER A 110 5.08 -6.69 11.23
C SER A 110 4.71 -5.23 10.94
N PHE A 111 4.78 -4.81 9.68
CA PHE A 111 4.39 -3.47 9.28
C PHE A 111 2.88 -3.24 9.42
N ILE A 112 2.05 -4.19 8.98
CA ILE A 112 0.59 -4.12 9.11
C ILE A 112 0.19 -4.08 10.58
N ASN A 113 0.77 -4.95 11.41
CA ASN A 113 0.48 -4.95 12.85
C ASN A 113 0.89 -3.64 13.53
N GLY A 114 2.07 -3.10 13.17
CA GLY A 114 2.52 -1.80 13.63
C GLY A 114 1.60 -0.65 13.19
N LEU A 115 1.09 -0.68 11.95
CA LEU A 115 0.15 0.30 11.43
C LEU A 115 -1.20 0.26 12.17
N PHE A 116 -1.74 -0.93 12.40
CA PHE A 116 -2.98 -1.10 13.16
C PHE A 116 -2.82 -0.67 14.62
N GLN A 117 -1.73 -1.05 15.28
CA GLN A 117 -1.44 -0.59 16.63
C GLN A 117 -1.29 0.94 16.68
N GLY A 118 -0.53 1.52 15.75
CA GLY A 118 -0.37 2.97 15.63
C GLY A 118 -1.70 3.70 15.46
N LEU A 119 -2.60 3.17 14.62
CA LEU A 119 -3.93 3.74 14.42
C LEU A 119 -4.78 3.69 15.70
N VAL A 120 -4.81 2.54 16.39
CA VAL A 120 -5.60 2.37 17.61
C VAL A 120 -5.10 3.30 18.73
N TYR A 121 -3.80 3.29 19.01
CA TYR A 121 -3.23 4.15 20.05
C TYR A 121 -3.32 5.63 19.69
N GLY A 122 -3.17 5.97 18.41
CA GLY A 122 -3.32 7.33 17.90
C GLY A 122 -4.74 7.86 18.12
N VAL A 123 -5.77 7.06 17.79
CA VAL A 123 -7.18 7.44 18.02
C VAL A 123 -7.44 7.65 19.51
N ILE A 124 -7.02 6.71 20.36
CA ILE A 124 -7.23 6.79 21.82
C ILE A 124 -6.56 8.05 22.41
N ALA A 125 -5.29 8.28 22.09
CA ALA A 125 -4.54 9.43 22.58
C ALA A 125 -5.17 10.76 22.13
N THR A 126 -5.57 10.83 20.86
CA THR A 126 -6.21 12.02 20.28
C THR A 126 -7.55 12.29 20.96
N SER A 127 -8.39 11.28 21.14
CA SER A 127 -9.69 11.41 21.83
C SER A 127 -9.53 11.88 23.28
N LEU A 128 -8.58 11.31 24.03
CA LEU A 128 -8.32 11.73 25.42
C LEU A 128 -7.84 13.18 25.50
N LEU A 129 -6.97 13.58 24.57
CA LEU A 129 -6.42 14.93 24.51
C LEU A 129 -7.53 15.96 24.22
N PHE A 130 -8.43 15.66 23.27
CA PHE A 130 -9.61 16.50 23.03
C PHE A 130 -10.57 16.55 24.23
N LEU A 131 -10.81 15.40 24.88
CA LEU A 131 -11.65 15.31 26.08
C LEU A 131 -11.10 16.15 27.24
N CYS A 132 -9.78 16.22 27.39
CA CYS A 132 -9.15 17.01 28.45
C CYS A 132 -9.08 18.51 28.11
N LEU A 133 -8.75 18.86 26.87
CA LEU A 133 -8.55 20.27 26.49
C LEU A 133 -9.87 21.04 26.38
N THR A 134 -10.94 20.44 25.86
CA THR A 134 -12.24 21.11 25.69
C THR A 134 -12.84 21.70 26.99
N PRO A 135 -12.94 20.96 28.11
CA PRO A 135 -13.41 21.55 29.38
C PRO A 135 -12.41 22.53 29.98
N CYS A 136 -11.10 22.33 29.80
CA CYS A 136 -10.08 23.27 30.28
C CYS A 136 -10.22 24.63 29.59
N ILE A 137 -10.30 24.64 28.26
CA ILE A 137 -10.49 25.84 27.45
C ILE A 137 -11.80 26.54 27.84
N MET A 138 -12.91 25.78 27.94
CA MET A 138 -14.21 26.31 28.35
C MET A 138 -14.18 26.93 29.75
N SER A 139 -13.50 26.30 30.71
CA SER A 139 -13.32 26.81 32.08
C SER A 139 -12.51 28.10 32.11
N HIS A 140 -11.43 28.18 31.33
CA HIS A 140 -10.64 29.40 31.18
C HIS A 140 -11.46 30.54 30.57
N ILE A 141 -12.20 30.27 29.48
CA ILE A 141 -13.06 31.28 28.84
C ILE A 141 -14.13 31.78 29.82
N ARG A 142 -14.81 30.89 30.56
CA ARG A 142 -15.80 31.27 31.57
C ARG A 142 -15.19 32.15 32.66
N LYS A 143 -14.04 31.76 33.20
CA LYS A 143 -13.32 32.56 34.22
C LYS A 143 -12.94 33.95 33.69
N THR A 144 -12.46 34.05 32.46
CA THR A 144 -12.11 35.33 31.83
C THR A 144 -13.36 36.20 31.62
N LEU A 145 -14.46 35.62 31.14
CA LEU A 145 -15.73 36.33 30.94
C LEU A 145 -16.31 36.86 32.27
N SER A 146 -16.31 36.03 33.32
CA SER A 146 -16.80 36.44 34.65
C SER A 146 -15.97 37.59 35.24
N LYS A 147 -14.64 37.59 35.05
CA LYS A 147 -13.78 38.69 35.49
C LYS A 147 -14.08 39.99 34.74
N ILE A 148 -14.23 39.93 33.42
CA ILE A 148 -14.59 41.10 32.59
C ILE A 148 -15.96 41.66 33.02
N ILE A 149 -16.96 40.79 33.22
CA ILE A 149 -18.30 41.20 33.68
C ILE A 149 -18.24 41.84 35.07
N ALA A 150 -17.42 41.32 35.98
CA ALA A 150 -17.26 41.89 37.32
C ALA A 150 -16.61 43.29 37.30
N VAL A 151 -15.62 43.51 36.44
CA VAL A 151 -14.98 44.83 36.24
C VAL A 151 -16.00 45.83 35.67
N ILE A 152 -16.74 45.46 34.63
CA ILE A 152 -17.79 46.31 34.04
C ILE A 152 -18.88 46.64 35.07
N LYS A 153 -19.24 45.70 35.95
CA LYS A 153 -20.24 45.91 37.01
C LYS A 153 -19.72 46.82 38.13
N ALA A 154 -18.43 46.72 38.49
CA ALA A 154 -17.79 47.56 39.49
C ALA A 154 -17.65 49.02 39.02
N GLU A 155 -17.44 49.24 37.71
CA GLU A 155 -17.40 50.58 37.11
C GLU A 155 -18.79 51.24 37.02
N ARG A 156 -19.88 50.47 37.20
CA ARG A 156 -21.27 50.90 36.94
C ARG A 156 -22.14 51.10 38.19
N SER A 157 -21.59 51.13 39.41
CA SER A 157 -22.38 51.36 40.64
C SER A 157 -22.61 52.87 40.91
N PRO A 158 -23.80 53.28 41.43
CA PRO A 158 -24.38 54.60 41.16
C PRO A 158 -23.89 55.72 42.10
N SER A 159 -23.64 56.91 41.52
CA SER A 159 -23.75 58.18 42.24
C SER A 159 -25.23 58.55 42.39
N GLU A 160 -25.66 58.75 43.62
CA GLU A 160 -27.01 59.13 44.08
C GLU A 160 -27.52 60.44 43.46
N PRO A 161 -28.82 60.52 43.09
CA PRO A 161 -29.56 61.75 43.37
C PRO A 161 -30.95 61.49 43.99
N ILE A 162 -31.28 62.37 44.93
CA ILE A 162 -32.50 62.41 45.75
C ILE A 162 -33.64 63.15 44.99
N MET A 163 -34.88 62.67 45.23
CA MET A 163 -36.18 63.37 45.13
C MET A 163 -36.74 63.78 43.74
N ALA A 164 -37.89 63.20 43.38
CA ALA A 164 -39.24 63.79 43.61
C ALA A 164 -40.24 63.54 42.46
N LEU A 165 -41.46 63.20 42.91
CA LEU A 165 -42.79 63.42 42.31
C LEU A 165 -43.36 62.39 41.30
N ASN A 166 -44.64 62.15 41.53
CA ASN A 166 -45.57 61.11 41.08
C ASN A 166 -46.46 61.67 39.91
N PRO A 167 -47.54 61.02 39.46
CA PRO A 167 -47.68 59.89 38.51
C PRO A 167 -48.53 60.23 37.24
N GLU A 168 -48.55 59.38 36.20
CA GLU A 168 -49.75 59.17 35.34
C GLU A 168 -49.66 57.89 34.47
N GLU A 169 -50.78 57.16 34.35
CA GLU A 169 -51.14 56.04 33.44
C GLU A 169 -51.70 56.62 32.10
N PRO A 170 -52.30 55.89 31.11
CA PRO A 170 -52.25 54.50 30.58
C PRO A 170 -51.82 54.46 29.08
N GLU A 171 -51.68 53.35 28.33
CA GLU A 171 -52.75 52.49 27.78
C GLU A 171 -52.17 51.38 26.85
N LYS A 172 -52.93 50.27 26.74
CA LYS A 172 -53.15 49.38 25.55
C LYS A 172 -52.09 48.33 25.18
N SER A 173 -52.24 47.08 25.62
CA SER A 173 -53.03 45.95 25.05
C SER A 173 -52.59 45.49 23.64
N THR A 174 -52.23 44.19 23.51
CA THR A 174 -53.00 43.17 22.77
C THR A 174 -52.15 41.92 22.37
N ILE A 175 -52.45 40.80 23.05
CA ILE A 175 -52.71 39.41 22.57
C ILE A 175 -51.58 38.56 21.92
N MET A 176 -50.96 37.64 22.69
CA MET A 176 -51.28 36.19 22.90
C MET A 176 -51.73 35.27 21.71
N PRO A 177 -51.80 33.92 21.84
CA PRO A 177 -50.80 32.97 21.31
C PRO A 177 -51.43 31.71 20.61
N SER A 178 -50.72 30.57 20.66
CA SER A 178 -51.18 29.15 20.61
C SER A 178 -50.76 28.40 19.34
N SER A 179 -49.83 27.41 19.39
CA SER A 179 -49.99 26.01 19.87
C SER A 179 -51.15 25.30 19.18
N GLY A 180 -51.05 24.15 18.52
CA GLY A 180 -50.02 23.12 18.45
C GLY A 180 -50.70 21.74 18.36
N SER A 181 -50.04 20.78 17.69
CA SER A 181 -50.29 19.32 17.64
C SER A 181 -51.39 18.76 16.71
N LYS A 182 -51.42 17.46 16.34
CA LYS A 182 -50.47 16.50 15.74
C LYS A 182 -51.27 15.20 15.46
N SER A 183 -50.97 14.51 14.35
CA SER A 183 -51.38 13.11 13.99
C SER A 183 -52.89 12.90 13.70
N MET A 184 -53.35 11.90 12.95
CA MET A 184 -52.87 10.55 12.66
C MET A 184 -53.66 10.03 11.42
N ASN A 185 -53.00 9.57 10.35
CA ASN A 185 -52.98 8.19 9.83
C ASN A 185 -54.19 7.68 9.00
N THR A 186 -53.89 7.18 7.78
CA THR A 186 -54.39 5.96 7.05
C THR A 186 -55.89 5.61 7.07
N LEU A 187 -56.55 5.01 6.07
CA LEU A 187 -56.21 4.18 4.91
C LEU A 187 -57.52 4.10 4.07
N SER A 188 -57.43 4.06 2.74
CA SER A 188 -58.12 3.08 1.86
C SER A 188 -57.74 3.33 0.41
#